data_AF-A0A0A9GLX2-F1
#
_entry.id   AF-A0A0A9GLX2-F1
#
_cell.length_a   1.000
_cell.length_b   1.000
_cell.length_c   1.000
_cell.angle_alpha   90.00
_cell.angle_beta   90.00
_cell.angle_gamma   90.00
#
_symmetry.space_group_name_H-M   'P 1'
#
loop_
_entity.id
_entity.type
_entity.pdbx_description
1 polymer ?
#
loop_
_entity_poly.entity_id
_entity_poly.type
_entity_poly.pdbx_seq_one_letter_code
_entity_poly.pdbx_strand_id
1 'polypeptide(L)'
;MWMKCTAYVRCLGWIFVKTVKEVHPSLHGTNSENSTNISDSTLEGLTQTILKLKAEKKTRVLKLQEIVEKLHKLWNLMESTEQERRHFAKVASVLGSAEEEITSPGILSLETIQETEEEVERLTKQKASRMKELVLKKRLELEDICRNVHMEPDMSTAPEKIIALIDSGLVDPCELLSSIEMQIAKANEESLTRKDIMERVDKWLSACDEETWLGEYNQDDNRYSAGRGAHLNLKRAEKARILVQKIPIMIDNLITKTFAWEDERKVPFLYDGVSCRANLLYLSEIRLARSIPYRK
;
A
#
# COMPACT_ATOMS: atom_id res chain seq x y z
N MET A 1 -47.33 22.69 22.22
CA MET A 1 -45.94 23.02 22.63
C MET A 1 -45.24 21.88 23.33
N TRP A 2 -45.84 21.31 24.39
CA TRP A 2 -45.24 20.23 25.18
C TRP A 2 -44.74 19.02 24.37
N MET A 3 -45.59 18.44 23.51
CA MET A 3 -45.18 17.30 22.67
C MET A 3 -43.98 17.60 21.77
N LYS A 4 -43.90 18.82 21.20
CA LYS A 4 -42.75 19.24 20.36
C LYS A 4 -41.48 19.39 21.19
N CYS A 5 -41.59 20.00 22.37
CA CYS A 5 -40.47 20.14 23.31
C CYS A 5 -39.93 18.76 23.73
N THR A 6 -40.80 17.84 24.14
CA THR A 6 -40.43 16.48 24.52
C THR A 6 -39.77 15.72 23.37
N ALA A 7 -40.30 15.83 22.15
CA ALA A 7 -39.72 15.18 20.97
C ALA A 7 -38.30 15.70 20.67
N TYR A 8 -38.07 17.02 20.68
CA TYR A 8 -36.75 17.59 20.41
C TYR A 8 -35.73 17.22 21.48
N VAL A 9 -36.10 17.38 22.75
CA VAL A 9 -35.25 17.01 23.90
C VAL A 9 -34.84 15.54 23.82
N ARG A 10 -35.79 14.65 23.51
CA ARG A 10 -35.55 13.21 23.39
C ARG A 10 -34.53 12.88 22.30
N CYS A 11 -34.64 13.49 21.12
CA CYS A 11 -33.71 13.27 20.00
C CYS A 11 -32.31 13.82 20.32
N LEU A 12 -32.24 14.99 20.94
CA LEU A 12 -30.99 15.66 21.34
C LEU A 12 -30.28 15.00 22.51
N GLY A 13 -30.90 14.00 23.16
CA GLY A 13 -30.37 13.34 24.35
C GLY A 13 -30.41 14.23 25.61
N TRP A 14 -31.26 15.25 25.62
CA TRP A 14 -31.38 16.18 26.76
C TRP A 14 -32.37 15.65 27.80
N ILE A 15 -32.27 16.15 29.03
CA ILE A 15 -33.20 15.80 30.11
C ILE A 15 -34.34 16.81 30.12
N PHE A 16 -35.54 16.37 29.73
CA PHE A 16 -36.74 17.22 29.61
C PHE A 16 -37.00 18.09 30.84
N VAL A 17 -36.87 17.46 32.00
CA VAL A 17 -37.08 18.05 33.31
C VAL A 17 -36.13 19.23 33.58
N LYS A 18 -34.88 19.14 33.13
CA LYS A 18 -33.90 20.24 33.25
C LYS A 18 -34.25 21.38 32.27
N THR A 19 -34.60 21.03 31.03
CA THR A 19 -34.95 21.99 29.98
C THR A 19 -36.19 22.83 30.32
N VAL A 20 -37.24 22.24 30.91
CA VAL A 20 -38.43 23.02 31.31
C VAL A 20 -38.22 23.81 32.60
N LYS A 21 -37.34 23.36 33.50
CA LYS A 21 -37.00 24.07 34.75
C LYS A 21 -36.28 25.39 34.47
N GLU A 22 -35.51 25.47 33.39
CA GLU A 22 -34.89 26.71 32.92
C GLU A 22 -35.91 27.77 32.47
N VAL A 23 -37.11 27.34 32.09
CA VAL A 23 -38.19 28.26 31.70
C VAL A 23 -38.98 28.74 32.91
N HIS A 24 -39.44 27.83 33.75
CA HIS A 24 -40.05 28.18 35.04
C HIS A 24 -40.04 26.97 36.01
N PRO A 25 -39.70 27.15 37.31
CA PRO A 25 -39.62 26.05 38.27
C PRO A 25 -40.91 25.24 38.43
N SER A 26 -42.09 25.87 38.26
CA SER A 26 -43.39 25.18 38.37
C SER A 26 -43.76 24.29 37.19
N LEU A 27 -42.97 24.27 36.11
CA LEU A 27 -43.14 23.34 34.98
C LEU A 27 -42.56 21.94 35.28
N HIS A 28 -41.75 21.85 36.33
CA HIS A 28 -41.20 20.62 36.88
C HIS A 28 -42.18 20.09 37.94
N GLY A 29 -43.25 19.40 37.52
CA GLY A 29 -44.36 18.98 38.37
C GLY A 29 -44.01 17.95 39.46
N THR A 30 -43.20 18.32 40.45
CA THR A 30 -42.83 17.44 41.57
C THR A 30 -43.59 17.70 42.86
N ASN A 31 -44.31 18.82 43.00
CA ASN A 31 -45.11 19.08 44.19
C ASN A 31 -46.58 19.27 43.77
N SER A 32 -47.44 18.36 44.23
CA SER A 32 -48.89 18.33 43.98
C SER A 32 -49.64 19.58 44.47
N GLU A 33 -48.96 20.53 45.12
CA GLU A 33 -49.56 21.71 45.75
C GLU A 33 -49.35 23.01 44.96
N ASN A 34 -48.44 23.03 43.96
CA ASN A 34 -48.15 24.23 43.18
C ASN A 34 -48.76 24.13 41.77
N SER A 35 -49.74 24.99 41.47
CA SER A 35 -50.32 25.08 40.14
C SER A 35 -49.27 25.48 39.10
N THR A 36 -49.37 24.91 37.90
CA THR A 36 -48.50 25.25 36.77
C THR A 36 -48.66 26.74 36.45
N ASN A 37 -47.56 27.50 36.33
CA ASN A 37 -47.64 28.92 36.02
C ASN A 37 -47.95 29.06 34.52
N ILE A 38 -49.13 29.62 34.18
CA ILE A 38 -49.59 29.86 32.82
C ILE A 38 -49.67 31.37 32.58
N SER A 39 -48.59 32.08 32.87
CA SER A 39 -48.42 33.49 32.52
C SER A 39 -47.89 33.64 31.09
N ASP A 40 -48.15 34.79 30.47
CA ASP A 40 -47.64 35.12 29.12
C ASP A 40 -46.11 35.02 29.04
N SER A 41 -45.40 35.43 30.10
CA SER A 41 -43.94 35.30 30.18
C SER A 41 -43.47 33.84 30.20
N THR A 42 -44.24 32.93 30.83
CA THR A 42 -43.93 31.50 30.84
C THR A 42 -44.20 30.86 29.47
N LEU A 43 -45.27 31.29 28.79
CA LEU A 43 -45.58 30.86 27.42
C LEU A 43 -44.54 31.37 26.41
N GLU A 44 -44.09 32.61 26.54
CA GLU A 44 -43.04 33.19 25.71
C GLU A 44 -41.70 32.49 25.95
N GLY A 45 -41.33 32.24 27.21
CA GLY A 45 -40.14 31.46 27.55
C GLY A 45 -40.17 30.05 26.95
N LEU A 46 -41.31 29.36 27.00
CA LEU A 46 -41.47 28.05 26.36
C LEU A 46 -41.33 28.14 24.83
N THR A 47 -41.83 29.23 24.23
CA THR A 47 -41.74 29.45 22.78
C THR A 47 -40.29 29.62 22.37
N GLN A 48 -39.53 30.44 23.09
CA GLN A 48 -38.10 30.64 22.86
C GLN A 48 -37.31 29.34 23.03
N THR A 49 -37.58 28.55 24.08
CA THR A 49 -36.92 27.26 24.28
C THR A 49 -37.21 26.26 23.16
N ILE A 50 -38.45 26.19 22.67
CA ILE A 50 -38.79 25.32 21.54
C ILE A 50 -38.09 25.76 20.26
N LEU A 51 -37.98 27.08 20.01
CA LEU A 51 -37.23 27.61 18.86
C LEU A 51 -35.74 27.27 18.94
N LYS A 52 -35.12 27.41 20.13
CA LYS A 52 -33.72 27.01 20.37
C LYS A 52 -33.51 25.52 20.12
N LEU A 53 -34.39 24.67 20.67
CA LEU A 53 -34.33 23.22 20.48
C LEU A 53 -34.49 22.82 19.00
N LYS A 54 -35.37 23.50 18.26
CA LYS A 54 -35.55 23.28 16.83
C LYS A 54 -34.29 23.65 16.05
N ALA A 55 -33.70 24.82 16.34
CA ALA A 55 -32.46 25.26 15.69
C ALA A 55 -31.31 24.28 15.98
N GLU A 56 -31.15 23.85 17.24
CA GLU A 56 -30.14 22.87 17.64
C GLU A 56 -30.33 21.52 16.94
N LYS A 57 -31.58 21.02 16.89
CA LYS A 57 -31.92 19.79 16.16
C LYS A 57 -31.46 19.89 14.70
N LYS A 58 -31.85 20.97 14.01
CA LYS A 58 -31.49 21.19 12.61
C LYS A 58 -29.96 21.19 12.40
N THR A 59 -29.24 21.92 13.24
CA THR A 59 -27.76 21.98 13.18
C THR A 59 -27.13 20.60 13.34
N ARG A 60 -27.58 19.82 14.33
CA ARG A 60 -27.05 18.49 14.59
C ARG A 60 -27.41 17.47 13.51
N VAL A 61 -28.60 17.56 12.92
CA VAL A 61 -28.98 16.72 11.77
C VAL A 61 -28.03 16.95 10.61
N LEU A 62 -27.80 18.21 10.22
CA LEU A 62 -26.89 18.54 9.11
C LEU A 62 -25.46 18.05 9.40
N LYS A 63 -24.95 18.30 10.61
CA LYS A 63 -23.63 17.84 11.01
C LYS A 63 -23.52 16.31 10.94
N LEU A 64 -24.49 15.59 11.50
CA LEU A 64 -24.49 14.13 11.51
C LEU A 64 -24.60 13.55 10.10
N GLN A 65 -25.42 14.14 9.22
CA GLN A 65 -25.52 13.72 7.82
C GLN A 65 -24.17 13.85 7.08
N GLU A 66 -23.45 14.96 7.27
CA GLU A 66 -22.12 15.16 6.68
C GLU A 66 -21.11 14.10 7.17
N ILE A 67 -21.08 13.83 8.47
CA ILE A 67 -20.18 12.83 9.06
C ILE A 67 -20.53 11.43 8.53
N VAL A 68 -21.82 11.08 8.50
CA VAL A 68 -22.29 9.78 8.01
C VAL A 68 -21.98 9.59 6.53
N GLU A 69 -22.06 10.64 5.71
CA GLU A 69 -21.65 10.57 4.31
C GLU A 69 -20.17 10.23 4.16
N LYS A 70 -19.30 10.87 4.96
CA LYS A 70 -17.85 10.56 5.01
C LYS A 70 -17.61 9.12 5.48
N LEU A 71 -18.31 8.69 6.53
CA LEU A 71 -18.24 7.34 7.07
C LEU A 71 -18.63 6.29 6.03
N HIS A 72 -19.72 6.53 5.29
CA HIS A 72 -20.17 5.63 4.24
C HIS A 72 -19.16 5.48 3.09
N LYS A 73 -18.56 6.60 2.66
CA LYS A 73 -17.47 6.58 1.66
C LYS A 73 -16.27 5.76 2.16
N LEU A 74 -15.89 5.91 3.43
CA LEU A 74 -14.78 5.15 4.02
C LEU A 74 -15.09 3.67 4.15
N TRP A 75 -16.29 3.28 4.58
CA TRP A 75 -16.66 1.86 4.65
C TRP A 75 -16.63 1.18 3.29
N ASN A 76 -17.09 1.87 2.24
CA ASN A 76 -17.07 1.34 0.88
C ASN A 76 -15.63 1.18 0.37
N LEU A 77 -14.76 2.16 0.65
CA LEU A 77 -13.35 2.10 0.25
C LEU A 77 -12.55 1.05 1.03
N MET A 78 -12.84 0.89 2.32
CA MET A 78 -12.12 -0.02 3.22
C MET A 78 -12.70 -1.44 3.24
N GLU A 79 -13.74 -1.69 2.42
CA GLU A 79 -14.51 -2.93 2.36
C GLU A 79 -14.96 -3.41 3.76
N SER A 80 -15.36 -2.46 4.61
CA SER A 80 -15.73 -2.76 6.00
C SER A 80 -16.88 -3.76 6.04
N THR A 81 -16.76 -4.74 6.93
CA THR A 81 -17.70 -5.84 7.11
C THR A 81 -19.06 -5.34 7.60
N GLU A 82 -20.10 -6.13 7.36
CA GLU A 82 -21.45 -5.79 7.84
C GLU A 82 -21.48 -5.62 9.37
N GLN A 83 -20.70 -6.42 10.11
CA GLN A 83 -20.64 -6.35 11.56
C GLN A 83 -20.07 -5.02 12.06
N GLU A 84 -19.04 -4.48 11.41
CA GLU A 84 -18.47 -3.16 11.72
C GLU A 84 -19.48 -2.04 11.42
N ARG A 85 -20.21 -2.15 10.30
CA ARG A 85 -21.23 -1.16 9.91
C ARG A 85 -22.47 -1.19 10.80
N ARG A 86 -22.84 -2.37 11.34
CA ARG A 86 -24.04 -2.56 12.18
C ARG A 86 -24.03 -1.69 13.43
N HIS A 87 -22.86 -1.42 14.02
CA HIS A 87 -22.74 -0.57 15.20
C HIS A 87 -23.31 0.84 14.95
N PHE A 88 -23.14 1.35 13.74
CA PHE A 88 -23.59 2.67 13.32
C PHE A 88 -24.90 2.64 12.50
N ALA A 89 -25.60 1.50 12.40
CA ALA A 89 -26.76 1.35 11.52
C ALA A 89 -27.88 2.37 11.79
N LYS A 90 -28.13 2.71 13.07
CA LYS A 90 -29.12 3.71 13.48
C LYS A 90 -28.73 5.13 13.06
N VAL A 91 -27.44 5.42 13.11
CA VAL A 91 -26.88 6.71 12.70
C VAL A 91 -26.83 6.80 11.17
N ALA A 92 -26.52 5.68 10.51
CA ALA A 92 -26.51 5.58 9.05
C ALA A 92 -27.89 5.88 8.43
N SER A 93 -28.99 5.52 9.09
CA SER A 93 -30.35 5.85 8.59
C SER A 93 -30.68 7.35 8.60
N VAL A 94 -29.88 8.18 9.28
CA VAL A 94 -30.04 9.65 9.24
C VAL A 94 -29.71 10.22 7.86
N LEU A 95 -28.83 9.53 7.12
CA LEU A 95 -28.52 9.89 5.74
C LEU A 95 -29.74 9.65 4.84
N GLY A 96 -30.25 10.71 4.22
CA GLY A 96 -31.43 10.65 3.36
C GLY A 96 -32.78 10.78 4.08
N SER A 97 -32.81 10.83 5.41
CA SER A 97 -34.02 11.12 6.19
C SER A 97 -34.29 12.62 6.29
N ALA A 98 -35.57 13.03 6.30
CA ALA A 98 -35.96 14.40 6.61
C ALA A 98 -35.78 14.73 8.11
N GLU A 99 -35.62 16.01 8.45
CA GLU A 99 -35.42 16.45 9.85
C GLU A 99 -36.57 15.96 10.75
N GLU A 100 -37.81 16.00 10.24
CA GLU A 100 -39.02 15.61 10.94
C GLU A 100 -39.10 14.11 11.24
N GLU A 101 -38.52 13.27 10.37
CA GLU A 101 -38.53 11.81 10.48
C GLU A 101 -37.58 11.30 11.56
N ILE A 102 -36.57 12.09 11.92
CA ILE A 102 -35.59 11.78 12.96
C ILE A 102 -36.23 11.96 14.33
N THR A 103 -36.72 10.85 14.88
CA THR A 103 -37.44 10.77 16.17
C THR A 103 -36.77 9.85 17.19
N SER A 104 -35.73 9.12 16.79
CA SER A 104 -35.04 8.16 17.66
C SER A 104 -34.38 8.88 18.85
N PRO A 105 -34.61 8.41 20.10
CA PRO A 105 -33.98 9.00 21.28
C PRO A 105 -32.45 8.95 21.21
N GLY A 106 -31.80 10.06 21.58
CA GLY A 106 -30.35 10.17 21.69
C GLY A 106 -29.58 10.19 20.37
N ILE A 107 -30.24 10.02 19.22
CA ILE A 107 -29.56 9.92 17.91
C ILE A 107 -28.82 11.20 17.51
N LEU A 108 -29.25 12.35 18.05
CA LEU A 108 -28.61 13.66 17.87
C LEU A 108 -27.93 14.11 19.17
N SER A 109 -27.58 13.19 20.07
CA SER A 109 -26.80 13.52 21.25
C SER A 109 -25.37 13.94 20.85
N LEU A 110 -24.70 14.71 21.71
CA LEU A 110 -23.30 15.06 21.47
C LEU A 110 -22.40 13.83 21.50
N GLU A 111 -22.73 12.86 22.36
CA GLU A 111 -22.04 11.57 22.46
C GLU A 111 -22.10 10.81 21.12
N THR A 112 -23.30 10.61 20.55
CA THR A 112 -23.44 9.91 19.26
C THR A 112 -22.73 10.61 18.11
N ILE A 113 -22.79 11.95 18.06
CA ILE A 113 -22.07 12.72 17.04
C ILE A 113 -20.57 12.51 17.20
N GLN A 114 -20.06 12.64 18.43
CA GLN A 114 -18.64 12.46 18.74
C GLN A 114 -18.16 11.04 18.43
N GLU A 115 -18.89 10.00 18.83
CA GLU A 115 -18.58 8.61 18.49
C GLU A 115 -18.49 8.39 16.97
N THR A 116 -19.37 9.03 16.20
CA THR A 116 -19.36 8.92 14.73
C THR A 116 -18.16 9.68 14.12
N GLU A 117 -17.80 10.84 14.67
CA GLU A 117 -16.60 11.59 14.26
C GLU A 117 -15.32 10.81 14.57
N GLU A 118 -15.23 10.22 15.76
CA GLU A 118 -14.10 9.39 16.20
C GLU A 118 -13.94 8.16 15.29
N GLU A 119 -15.03 7.53 14.87
CA GLU A 119 -14.96 6.40 13.92
C GLU A 119 -14.48 6.84 12.53
N VAL A 120 -14.93 7.99 12.02
CA VAL A 120 -14.42 8.54 10.76
C VAL A 120 -12.93 8.82 10.86
N GLU A 121 -12.46 9.38 11.97
CA GLU A 121 -11.03 9.62 12.22
C GLU A 121 -10.25 8.29 12.29
N ARG A 122 -10.77 7.30 13.02
CA ARG A 122 -10.16 5.98 13.15
C ARG A 122 -10.01 5.29 11.80
N LEU A 123 -11.06 5.28 10.97
CA LEU A 123 -11.03 4.72 9.63
C LEU A 123 -10.11 5.50 8.68
N THR A 124 -10.04 6.82 8.82
CA THR A 124 -9.10 7.66 8.04
C THR A 124 -7.65 7.32 8.37
N LYS A 125 -7.31 7.16 9.66
CA LYS A 125 -5.98 6.69 10.09
C LYS A 125 -5.69 5.28 9.57
N GLN A 126 -6.66 4.38 9.65
CA GLN A 126 -6.52 3.02 9.14
C GLN A 126 -6.31 3.00 7.62
N LYS A 127 -7.02 3.83 6.86
CA LYS A 127 -6.83 4.01 5.42
C LYS A 127 -5.40 4.47 5.11
N ALA A 128 -4.91 5.50 5.81
CA ALA A 128 -3.55 6.00 5.61
C ALA A 128 -2.48 4.92 5.90
N SER A 129 -2.64 4.17 7.00
CA SER A 129 -1.74 3.06 7.34
C SER A 129 -1.73 1.95 6.29
N ARG A 130 -2.92 1.51 5.84
CA ARG A 130 -3.03 0.48 4.78
C ARG A 130 -2.45 0.95 3.46
N MET A 131 -2.65 2.23 3.12
CA MET A 131 -2.09 2.78 1.90
C MET A 131 -0.56 2.84 1.95
N LYS A 132 0.02 3.22 3.09
CA LYS A 132 1.47 3.16 3.33
C LYS A 132 2.02 1.74 3.16
N GLU A 133 1.36 0.74 3.75
CA GLU A 133 1.73 -0.67 3.56
C GLU A 133 1.63 -1.12 2.10
N LEU A 134 0.57 -0.73 1.39
CA LEU A 134 0.38 -1.09 -0.01
C LEU A 134 1.49 -0.52 -0.90
N VAL A 135 1.83 0.75 -0.71
CA VAL A 135 2.94 1.42 -1.43
C VAL A 135 4.26 0.68 -1.19
N LEU A 136 4.57 0.35 0.07
CA LEU A 136 5.80 -0.39 0.40
C LEU A 136 5.80 -1.81 -0.18
N LYS A 137 4.67 -2.51 -0.13
CA LYS A 137 4.53 -3.84 -0.74
C LYS A 137 4.75 -3.80 -2.25
N LYS A 138 4.17 -2.81 -2.94
CA LYS A 138 4.42 -2.59 -4.37
C LYS A 138 5.86 -2.22 -4.65
N ARG A 139 6.50 -1.45 -3.77
CA ARG A 139 7.92 -1.15 -3.90
C ARG A 139 8.81 -2.40 -3.78
N LEU A 140 8.47 -3.33 -2.89
CA LEU A 140 9.15 -4.63 -2.76
C LEU A 140 8.94 -5.51 -4.00
N GLU A 141 7.74 -5.51 -4.59
CA GLU A 141 7.45 -6.20 -5.85
C GLU A 141 8.34 -5.65 -6.99
N LEU A 142 8.46 -4.33 -7.12
CA LEU A 142 9.39 -3.70 -8.06
C LEU A 142 10.83 -4.17 -7.83
N GLU A 143 11.27 -4.20 -6.57
CA GLU A 143 12.62 -4.61 -6.19
C GLU A 143 12.92 -6.06 -6.59
N ASP A 144 11.94 -6.95 -6.41
CA ASP A 144 12.07 -8.35 -6.81
C ASP A 144 12.17 -8.51 -8.34
N ILE A 145 11.32 -7.80 -9.08
CA ILE A 145 11.39 -7.78 -10.54
C ILE A 145 12.75 -7.26 -10.99
N CYS A 146 13.20 -6.13 -10.45
CA CYS A 146 14.50 -5.53 -10.76
C CYS A 146 15.66 -6.49 -10.48
N ARG A 147 15.67 -7.18 -9.34
CA ARG A 147 16.68 -8.22 -9.04
C ARG A 147 16.67 -9.35 -10.06
N ASN A 148 15.49 -9.85 -10.44
CA ASN A 148 15.36 -10.96 -11.39
C ASN A 148 15.86 -10.59 -12.81
N VAL A 149 15.89 -9.30 -13.15
CA VAL A 149 16.38 -8.82 -14.46
C VAL A 149 17.74 -8.12 -14.39
N HIS A 150 18.40 -8.17 -13.22
CA HIS A 150 19.69 -7.54 -12.94
C HIS A 150 19.72 -6.03 -13.22
N MET A 151 18.70 -5.33 -12.74
CA MET A 151 18.56 -3.88 -12.83
C MET A 151 18.51 -3.24 -11.44
N GLU A 152 18.98 -1.99 -11.36
CA GLU A 152 18.85 -1.18 -10.15
C GLU A 152 17.49 -0.46 -10.13
N PRO A 153 16.72 -0.58 -9.04
CA PRO A 153 15.48 0.18 -8.86
C PRO A 153 15.77 1.67 -8.63
N ASP A 154 14.80 2.54 -8.89
CA ASP A 154 14.98 3.98 -8.69
C ASP A 154 15.08 4.33 -7.19
N MET A 155 16.22 4.89 -6.81
CA MET A 155 16.52 5.36 -5.46
C MET A 155 15.64 6.52 -5.01
N SER A 156 14.91 7.19 -5.89
CA SER A 156 13.89 8.19 -5.54
C SER A 156 12.73 7.56 -4.76
N THR A 157 12.45 6.28 -5.02
CA THR A 157 11.39 5.49 -4.36
C THR A 157 11.93 4.52 -3.32
N ALA A 158 13.12 4.78 -2.78
CA ALA A 158 13.65 3.98 -1.68
C ALA A 158 12.66 3.95 -0.49
N PRO A 159 12.52 2.81 0.23
CA PRO A 159 11.56 2.66 1.32
C PRO A 159 11.63 3.78 2.36
N GLU A 160 12.84 4.21 2.75
CA GLU A 160 13.06 5.27 3.74
C GLU A 160 12.52 6.62 3.25
N LYS A 161 12.68 6.91 1.96
CA LYS A 161 12.17 8.14 1.35
C LYS A 161 10.65 8.10 1.22
N ILE A 162 10.08 6.98 0.80
CA ILE A 162 8.62 6.79 0.75
C ILE A 162 8.03 7.03 2.14
N ILE A 163 8.59 6.39 3.17
CA ILE A 163 8.14 6.54 4.55
C ILE A 163 8.19 8.01 4.98
N ALA A 164 9.31 8.70 4.75
CA ALA A 164 9.46 10.10 5.10
C ALA A 164 8.49 11.02 4.35
N LEU A 165 8.25 10.80 3.06
CA LEU A 165 7.31 11.59 2.25
C LEU A 165 5.86 11.42 2.70
N ILE A 166 5.47 10.20 3.06
CA ILE A 166 4.13 9.90 3.57
C ILE A 166 3.94 10.49 4.97
N ASP A 167 4.90 10.28 5.88
CA ASP A 167 4.78 10.73 7.27
C ASP A 167 4.85 12.27 7.41
N SER A 168 5.55 12.95 6.48
CA SER A 168 5.55 14.41 6.39
C SER A 168 4.30 15.00 5.74
N GLY A 169 3.44 14.17 5.15
CA GLY A 169 2.24 14.62 4.42
C GLY A 169 2.52 15.45 3.18
N LEU A 170 3.77 15.43 2.67
CA LEU A 170 4.19 16.22 1.51
C LEU A 170 3.66 15.65 0.19
N VAL A 171 3.40 14.34 0.15
CA VAL A 171 2.97 13.63 -1.06
C VAL A 171 1.79 12.73 -0.74
N ASP A 172 0.80 12.71 -1.62
CA ASP A 172 -0.29 11.73 -1.55
C ASP A 172 0.25 10.33 -1.83
N PRO A 173 0.05 9.36 -0.92
CA PRO A 173 0.43 7.97 -1.15
C PRO A 173 -0.11 7.37 -2.46
N CYS A 174 -1.25 7.84 -2.99
CA CYS A 174 -1.82 7.34 -4.25
C CYS A 174 -0.95 7.69 -5.48
N GLU A 175 -0.32 8.87 -5.46
CA GLU A 175 0.62 9.31 -6.50
C GLU A 175 1.91 8.50 -6.45
N LEU A 176 2.42 8.22 -5.23
CA LEU A 176 3.57 7.34 -5.05
C LEU A 176 3.28 5.92 -5.55
N LEU A 177 2.10 5.38 -5.25
CA LEU A 177 1.68 4.07 -5.74
C LEU A 177 1.69 4.03 -7.27
N SER A 178 1.08 5.02 -7.92
CA SER A 178 1.01 5.12 -9.39
C SER A 178 2.40 5.23 -10.03
N SER A 179 3.31 5.99 -9.41
CA SER A 179 4.71 6.09 -9.85
C SER A 179 5.43 4.74 -9.76
N ILE A 180 5.25 3.98 -8.67
CA ILE A 180 5.84 2.65 -8.51
C ILE A 180 5.24 1.66 -9.52
N GLU A 181 3.93 1.71 -9.77
CA GLU A 181 3.28 0.85 -10.77
C GLU A 181 3.82 1.13 -12.18
N MET A 182 4.08 2.40 -12.52
CA MET A 182 4.76 2.76 -13.77
C MET A 182 6.18 2.20 -13.83
N GLN A 183 6.94 2.23 -12.74
CA GLN A 183 8.26 1.63 -12.68
C GLN A 183 8.21 0.10 -12.82
N ILE A 184 7.21 -0.57 -12.23
CA ILE A 184 6.97 -2.00 -12.39
C ILE A 184 6.68 -2.33 -13.85
N ALA A 185 5.81 -1.56 -14.50
CA ALA A 185 5.51 -1.75 -15.92
C ALA A 185 6.77 -1.63 -16.78
N LYS A 186 7.60 -0.61 -16.52
CA LYS A 186 8.88 -0.42 -17.19
C LYS A 186 9.86 -1.57 -16.93
N ALA A 187 9.99 -2.03 -15.69
CA ALA A 187 10.88 -3.14 -15.34
C ALA A 187 10.46 -4.46 -16.02
N ASN A 188 9.14 -4.69 -16.15
CA ASN A 188 8.62 -5.83 -16.91
C ASN A 188 8.88 -5.71 -18.42
N GLU A 189 8.77 -4.51 -18.99
CA GLU A 189 9.16 -4.29 -20.39
C GLU A 189 10.65 -4.57 -20.60
N GLU A 190 11.50 -4.06 -19.70
CA GLU A 190 12.94 -4.30 -19.72
C GLU A 190 13.25 -5.80 -19.63
N SER A 191 12.54 -6.56 -18.80
CA SER A 191 12.63 -8.03 -18.72
C SER A 191 12.51 -8.69 -20.10
N LEU A 192 11.52 -8.28 -20.88
CA LEU A 192 11.28 -8.83 -22.22
C LEU A 192 12.43 -8.50 -23.18
N THR A 193 12.93 -7.27 -23.14
CA THR A 193 14.00 -6.84 -24.05
C THR A 193 15.35 -7.43 -23.68
N ARG A 194 15.61 -7.68 -22.40
CA ARG A 194 16.85 -8.25 -21.87
C ARG A 194 16.91 -9.77 -22.02
N LYS A 195 15.78 -10.43 -22.31
CA LYS A 195 15.64 -11.89 -22.33
C LYS A 195 16.70 -12.64 -23.15
N ASP A 196 16.96 -12.26 -24.41
CA ASP A 196 17.97 -12.96 -25.25
C ASP A 196 19.39 -12.82 -24.67
N ILE A 197 19.73 -11.65 -24.10
CA ILE A 197 21.03 -11.44 -23.46
C ILE A 197 21.12 -12.25 -22.17
N MET A 198 20.09 -12.21 -21.33
CA MET A 198 20.05 -12.95 -20.06
C MET A 198 20.16 -14.47 -20.28
N GLU A 199 19.41 -15.04 -21.23
CA GLU A 199 19.53 -16.47 -21.57
C GLU A 199 20.94 -16.87 -22.05
N ARG A 200 21.68 -15.94 -22.67
CA ARG A 200 23.07 -16.16 -23.09
C ARG A 200 24.03 -16.03 -21.91
N VAL A 201 23.78 -15.09 -21.00
CA VAL A 201 24.54 -14.94 -19.75
C VAL A 201 24.40 -16.22 -18.92
N ASP A 202 23.19 -16.76 -18.75
CA ASP A 202 22.96 -18.00 -18.01
C ASP A 202 23.73 -19.20 -18.60
N LYS A 203 23.72 -19.33 -19.93
CA LYS A 203 24.47 -20.38 -20.65
C LYS A 203 25.97 -20.20 -20.47
N TRP A 204 26.46 -18.96 -20.49
CA TRP A 204 27.87 -18.65 -20.28
C TRP A 204 28.31 -18.92 -18.84
N LEU A 205 27.53 -18.49 -17.84
CA LEU A 205 27.78 -18.78 -16.43
C LEU A 205 27.79 -20.29 -16.16
N SER A 206 26.81 -21.04 -16.71
CA SER A 206 26.80 -22.51 -16.62
C SER A 206 28.05 -23.16 -17.22
N ALA A 207 28.60 -22.59 -18.30
CA ALA A 207 29.85 -23.07 -18.89
C ALA A 207 31.06 -22.73 -18.01
N CYS A 208 31.09 -21.57 -17.35
CA CYS A 208 32.10 -21.20 -16.36
C CYS A 208 32.05 -22.09 -15.11
N ASP A 209 30.86 -22.51 -14.67
CA ASP A 209 30.70 -23.46 -13.57
C ASP A 209 31.28 -24.84 -13.95
N GLU A 210 31.00 -25.32 -15.16
CA GLU A 210 31.61 -26.56 -15.68
C GLU A 210 33.13 -26.44 -15.89
N GLU A 211 33.66 -25.25 -16.23
CA GLU A 211 35.10 -25.00 -16.26
C GLU A 211 35.73 -25.15 -14.88
N THR A 212 35.11 -24.55 -13.87
CA THR A 212 35.57 -24.60 -12.48
C THR A 212 35.59 -26.04 -11.99
N TRP A 213 34.47 -26.76 -12.18
CA TRP A 213 34.37 -28.18 -11.85
C TRP A 213 35.41 -29.04 -12.57
N LEU A 214 35.65 -28.79 -13.87
CA LEU A 214 36.68 -29.51 -14.63
C LEU A 214 38.09 -29.21 -14.10
N GLY A 215 38.35 -27.97 -13.69
CA GLY A 215 39.60 -27.56 -13.05
C GLY A 215 39.86 -28.34 -11.77
N GLU A 216 38.87 -28.41 -10.88
CA GLU A 216 38.92 -29.20 -9.65
C GLU A 216 39.11 -30.70 -9.94
N TYR A 217 38.35 -31.25 -10.88
CA TYR A 217 38.46 -32.65 -11.29
C TYR A 217 39.84 -33.00 -11.88
N ASN A 218 40.49 -32.07 -12.58
CA ASN A 218 41.82 -32.29 -13.13
C ASN A 218 42.92 -32.30 -12.06
N GLN A 219 42.69 -31.68 -10.90
CA GLN A 219 43.62 -31.65 -9.77
C GLN A 219 43.46 -32.85 -8.82
N ASP A 220 42.39 -33.65 -8.97
CA ASP A 220 42.16 -34.83 -8.15
C ASP A 220 43.06 -36.01 -8.59
N ASP A 221 44.03 -36.37 -7.74
CA ASP A 221 44.94 -37.50 -7.94
C ASP A 221 44.19 -38.86 -8.00
N ASN A 222 43.00 -38.95 -7.39
CA ASN A 222 42.18 -40.17 -7.37
C ASN A 222 41.19 -40.27 -8.54
N ARG A 223 41.26 -39.35 -9.52
CA ARG A 223 40.30 -39.27 -10.64
C ARG A 223 40.19 -40.52 -11.52
N TYR A 224 41.22 -41.38 -11.51
CA TYR A 224 41.27 -42.66 -12.25
C TYR A 224 41.07 -43.89 -11.36
N SER A 225 40.75 -43.71 -10.08
CA SER A 225 40.44 -44.84 -9.19
C SER A 225 39.26 -45.64 -9.77
N ALA A 226 39.37 -46.97 -9.75
CA ALA A 226 38.38 -47.89 -10.33
C ALA A 226 37.07 -48.01 -9.50
N GLY A 227 36.64 -46.91 -8.88
CA GLY A 227 35.40 -46.82 -8.10
C GLY A 227 34.16 -46.79 -9.00
N ARG A 228 33.01 -47.20 -8.44
CA ARG A 228 31.70 -47.02 -9.12
C ARG A 228 31.48 -45.53 -9.40
N GLY A 229 31.31 -45.17 -10.67
CA GLY A 229 31.05 -43.79 -11.10
C GLY A 229 32.21 -43.09 -11.82
N ALA A 230 33.43 -43.63 -11.79
CA ALA A 230 34.60 -43.01 -12.44
C ALA A 230 34.41 -42.76 -13.95
N HIS A 231 33.79 -43.72 -14.66
CA HIS A 231 33.45 -43.57 -16.09
C HIS A 231 32.44 -42.44 -16.36
N LEU A 232 31.51 -42.17 -15.43
CA LEU A 232 30.54 -41.07 -15.58
C LEU A 232 31.24 -39.72 -15.44
N ASN A 233 32.14 -39.59 -14.46
CA ASN A 233 32.93 -38.37 -14.27
C ASN A 233 33.87 -38.13 -15.44
N LEU A 234 34.51 -39.18 -15.98
CA LEU A 234 35.34 -39.07 -17.18
C LEU A 234 34.52 -38.60 -18.39
N LYS A 235 33.30 -39.13 -18.57
CA LYS A 235 32.38 -38.69 -19.62
C LYS A 235 31.91 -37.25 -19.44
N ARG A 236 31.65 -36.81 -18.20
CA ARG A 236 31.32 -35.40 -17.89
C ARG A 236 32.52 -34.49 -18.19
N ALA A 237 33.73 -34.88 -17.78
CA ALA A 237 34.95 -34.13 -18.03
C ALA A 237 35.20 -33.92 -19.52
N GLU A 238 34.96 -34.93 -20.36
CA GLU A 238 35.10 -34.75 -21.81
C GLU A 238 34.06 -33.78 -22.39
N LYS A 239 32.80 -33.87 -21.94
CA LYS A 239 31.77 -32.89 -22.33
C LYS A 239 32.12 -31.48 -21.85
N ALA A 240 32.61 -31.34 -20.62
CA ALA A 240 33.03 -30.07 -20.05
C ALA A 240 34.19 -29.46 -20.86
N ARG A 241 35.19 -30.24 -21.29
CA ARG A 241 36.28 -29.75 -22.15
C ARG A 241 35.77 -29.12 -23.44
N ILE A 242 34.84 -29.79 -24.12
CA ILE A 242 34.22 -29.28 -25.35
C ILE A 242 33.43 -28.00 -25.08
N LEU A 243 32.73 -27.93 -23.94
CA LEU A 243 31.98 -26.74 -23.53
C LEU A 243 32.91 -25.56 -23.21
N VAL A 244 34.00 -25.80 -22.46
CA VAL A 244 35.01 -24.80 -22.10
C VAL A 244 35.68 -24.21 -23.33
N GLN A 245 35.98 -25.04 -24.34
CA GLN A 245 36.52 -24.56 -25.63
C GLN A 245 35.57 -23.59 -26.35
N LYS A 246 34.26 -23.65 -26.08
CA LYS A 246 33.26 -22.75 -26.68
C LYS A 246 33.06 -21.44 -25.91
N ILE A 247 33.60 -21.31 -24.69
CA ILE A 247 33.41 -20.12 -23.86
C ILE A 247 33.85 -18.82 -24.56
N PRO A 248 35.00 -18.73 -25.27
CA PRO A 248 35.37 -17.52 -26.00
C PRO A 248 34.31 -17.08 -27.01
N ILE A 249 33.78 -18.04 -27.79
CA ILE A 249 32.71 -17.79 -28.76
C ILE A 249 31.42 -17.34 -28.06
N MET A 250 31.11 -17.85 -26.87
CA MET A 250 29.96 -17.39 -26.09
C MET A 250 30.14 -15.93 -25.64
N ILE A 251 31.34 -15.56 -25.19
CA ILE A 251 31.68 -14.19 -24.78
C ILE A 251 31.57 -13.23 -25.98
N ASP A 252 32.15 -13.59 -27.14
CA ASP A 252 32.08 -12.75 -28.35
C ASP A 252 30.62 -12.53 -28.83
N ASN A 253 29.81 -13.60 -28.78
CA ASN A 253 28.39 -13.51 -29.09
C ASN A 253 27.63 -12.63 -28.10
N LEU A 254 27.95 -12.72 -26.80
CA LEU A 254 27.37 -11.86 -25.77
C LEU A 254 27.75 -10.39 -26.00
N ILE A 255 29.03 -10.08 -26.24
CA ILE A 255 29.50 -8.73 -26.55
C ILE A 255 28.75 -8.15 -27.75
N THR A 256 28.65 -8.93 -28.83
CA THR A 256 27.96 -8.50 -30.06
C THR A 256 26.48 -8.22 -29.82
N LYS A 257 25.81 -9.09 -29.06
CA LYS A 257 24.38 -8.94 -28.74
C LYS A 257 24.11 -7.78 -27.80
N THR A 258 24.92 -7.63 -26.76
CA THR A 258 24.84 -6.50 -25.83
C THR A 258 25.10 -5.19 -26.57
N PHE A 259 26.11 -5.13 -27.45
CA PHE A 259 26.37 -3.96 -28.27
C PHE A 259 25.18 -3.58 -29.16
N ALA A 260 24.57 -4.55 -29.84
CA ALA A 260 23.40 -4.30 -30.69
C ALA A 260 22.20 -3.75 -29.89
N TRP A 261 21.95 -4.30 -28.70
CA TRP A 261 20.90 -3.82 -27.79
C TRP A 261 21.18 -2.39 -27.31
N GLU A 262 22.43 -2.08 -26.97
CA GLU A 262 22.85 -0.74 -26.53
C GLU A 262 22.76 0.29 -27.68
N ASP A 263 23.09 -0.12 -28.91
CA ASP A 263 22.99 0.75 -30.07
C ASP A 263 21.53 1.04 -30.46
N GLU A 264 20.63 0.06 -30.33
CA GLU A 264 19.20 0.27 -30.57
C GLU A 264 18.59 1.26 -29.56
N ARG A 265 18.92 1.10 -28.27
CA ARG A 265 18.28 1.86 -27.18
C ARG A 265 19.02 3.12 -26.76
N LYS A 266 20.25 3.32 -27.25
CA LYS A 266 21.15 4.44 -26.90
C LYS A 266 21.42 4.58 -25.40
N VAL A 267 21.37 3.47 -24.66
CA VAL A 267 21.68 3.39 -23.23
C VAL A 267 22.61 2.20 -22.97
N PRO A 268 23.52 2.29 -21.97
CA PRO A 268 24.38 1.17 -21.63
C PRO A 268 23.59 0.02 -21.01
N PHE A 269 23.98 -1.21 -21.34
CA PHE A 269 23.43 -2.41 -20.71
C PHE A 269 24.18 -2.64 -19.40
N LEU A 270 23.50 -2.34 -18.30
CA LEU A 270 23.99 -2.59 -16.96
C LEU A 270 23.48 -3.95 -16.47
N TYR A 271 24.35 -4.71 -15.82
CA TYR A 271 24.06 -5.93 -15.08
C TYR A 271 24.49 -5.68 -13.63
N ASP A 272 23.54 -5.63 -12.71
CA ASP A 272 23.77 -5.27 -11.29
C ASP A 272 24.58 -3.97 -11.13
N GLY A 273 24.19 -2.95 -11.91
CA GLY A 273 24.84 -1.64 -11.93
C GLY A 273 26.17 -1.55 -12.70
N VAL A 274 26.71 -2.67 -13.20
CA VAL A 274 28.01 -2.70 -13.92
C VAL A 274 27.78 -2.88 -15.42
N SER A 275 28.57 -2.20 -16.26
CA SER A 275 28.49 -2.40 -17.72
C SER A 275 28.82 -3.84 -18.10
N CYS A 276 27.82 -4.57 -18.62
CA CYS A 276 27.98 -5.96 -19.03
C CYS A 276 29.04 -6.10 -20.12
N ARG A 277 29.00 -5.23 -21.14
CA ARG A 277 29.95 -5.24 -22.25
C ARG A 277 31.39 -5.00 -21.80
N ALA A 278 31.62 -4.01 -20.93
CA ALA A 278 32.96 -3.71 -20.44
C ALA A 278 33.53 -4.88 -19.62
N ASN A 279 32.70 -5.50 -18.78
CA ASN A 279 33.09 -6.67 -18.00
C ASN A 279 33.43 -7.88 -18.89
N LEU A 280 32.60 -8.15 -19.91
CA LEU A 280 32.85 -9.23 -20.87
C LEU A 280 34.16 -9.03 -21.66
N LEU A 281 34.46 -7.79 -22.08
CA LEU A 281 35.72 -7.46 -22.76
C LEU A 281 36.92 -7.73 -21.85
N TYR A 282 36.87 -7.25 -20.61
CA TYR A 282 37.92 -7.51 -19.63
C TYR A 282 38.16 -9.02 -19.38
N LEU A 283 37.08 -9.79 -19.26
CA LEU A 283 37.18 -11.25 -19.09
C LEU A 283 37.77 -11.94 -20.32
N SER A 284 37.46 -11.47 -21.53
CA SER A 284 38.05 -11.98 -22.77
C SER A 284 39.57 -11.78 -22.82
N GLU A 285 40.05 -10.61 -22.40
CA GLU A 285 41.48 -10.27 -22.37
C GLU A 285 42.27 -11.13 -21.37
N ILE A 286 41.75 -11.30 -20.15
CA ILE A 286 42.37 -12.18 -19.15
C ILE A 286 42.50 -13.60 -19.67
N ARG A 287 41.46 -14.09 -20.36
CA ARG A 287 41.41 -15.45 -20.85
C ARG A 287 42.39 -15.69 -21.99
N LEU A 288 42.56 -14.70 -22.87
CA LEU A 288 43.61 -14.68 -23.89
C LEU A 288 45.01 -14.70 -23.24
N ALA A 289 45.23 -13.88 -22.20
CA ALA A 289 46.50 -13.85 -21.49
C ALA A 289 46.86 -15.19 -20.82
N ARG A 290 45.86 -15.94 -20.31
CA ARG A 290 46.05 -17.29 -19.73
C ARG A 290 46.29 -18.38 -20.78
N SER A 291 45.82 -18.18 -22.01
CA SER A 291 45.93 -19.17 -23.10
C SER A 291 47.17 -19.00 -23.97
N ILE A 292 47.93 -17.91 -23.78
CA ILE A 292 49.29 -17.78 -24.31
C ILE A 292 50.24 -18.51 -23.35
N PRO A 293 50.76 -19.71 -23.69
CA PRO A 293 51.82 -20.30 -22.89
C PRO A 293 53.01 -19.33 -22.92
N TYR A 294 53.57 -19.00 -21.76
CA TYR A 294 54.87 -18.34 -21.67
C TYR A 294 55.85 -19.13 -22.57
N ARG A 295 56.14 -18.63 -23.77
CA ARG A 295 57.25 -19.11 -24.57
C ARG A 295 58.52 -18.71 -23.81
N LYS A 296 59.08 -19.64 -23.06
CA LYS A 296 60.49 -19.68 -22.71
C LYS A 296 61.10 -20.89 -23.39
#